data_AF-A0A644ZSS8-F1
#
_entry.id   AF-A0A644ZSS8-F1
#
_cell.length_a   1.000
_cell.length_b   1.000
_cell.length_c   1.000
_cell.angle_alpha   90.00
_cell.angle_beta   90.00
_cell.angle_gamma   90.00
#
_symmetry.space_group_name_H-M   'P 1'
#
loop_
_entity.id
_entity.type
_entity.pdbx_description
1 polymer ?
#
loop_
_entity_poly.entity_id
_entity_poly.type
_entity_poly.pdbx_seq_one_letter_code
_entity_poly.pdbx_strand_id
1 'polypeptide(L)' 'MAVIANQADSKLKLVFNAGLDEENKDIMKNKTFANVKPAVTNDNLYNLAVSMSDLQSYTLSKIVRYEEYQLSNEI' A
#
# COMPACT_ATOMS: atom_id res chain seq x y z
N MET A 1 -22.40 11.75 -22.88
CA MET A 1 -20.98 11.32 -22.95
C MET A 1 -20.71 10.49 -21.71
N ALA A 2 -20.13 9.30 -21.86
CA ALA A 2 -19.72 8.47 -20.73
C ALA A 2 -18.31 8.88 -20.28
N VAL A 3 -18.08 8.88 -18.97
CA VAL A 3 -16.74 9.06 -18.39
C VAL A 3 -16.11 7.68 -18.24
N ILE A 4 -14.94 7.47 -18.81
CA ILE A 4 -14.14 6.25 -18.66
C ILE A 4 -13.12 6.48 -17.53
N ALA A 5 -13.02 5.50 -16.62
CA ALA A 5 -11.98 5.44 -15.60
C ALA A 5 -10.92 4.41 -16.00
N ASN A 6 -9.70 4.86 -16.27
CA ASN A 6 -8.54 4.01 -16.54
C ASN A 6 -7.73 3.85 -15.26
N GLN A 7 -7.67 2.63 -14.72
CA GLN A 7 -6.91 2.34 -13.51
C GLN A 7 -5.42 2.23 -13.83
N ALA A 8 -4.59 3.02 -13.15
CA ALA A 8 -3.15 2.94 -13.24
C ALA A 8 -2.59 1.85 -12.31
N ASP A 9 -1.28 1.62 -12.41
CA ASP A 9 -0.56 0.77 -11.47
C ASP A 9 -0.77 1.26 -10.03
N SER A 10 -1.15 0.32 -9.16
CA SER A 10 -1.38 0.58 -7.75
C SER A 10 -0.07 0.55 -6.96
N LYS A 11 -0.10 1.06 -5.72
CA LYS A 11 1.03 1.00 -4.80
C LYS A 11 0.60 0.33 -3.50
N LEU A 12 1.44 -0.55 -2.97
CA LEU A 12 1.23 -1.20 -1.68
C LEU A 12 2.20 -0.62 -0.65
N LYS A 13 1.69 -0.07 0.44
CA LYS A 13 2.48 0.46 1.55
C LYS A 13 2.23 -0.37 2.80
N LEU A 14 3.32 -0.89 3.37
CA LEU A 14 3.34 -1.50 4.69
C LEU A 14 3.91 -0.48 5.67
N VAL A 15 3.23 -0.28 6.77
CA VAL A 15 3.65 0.61 7.86
C VAL A 15 3.97 -0.25 9.06
N PHE A 16 5.15 -0.03 9.63
CA PHE A 16 5.71 -0.77 10.74
C PHE A 16 5.95 0.16 11.92
N ASN A 17 5.72 -0.34 13.12
CA ASN A 17 6.04 0.36 14.36
C ASN A 17 7.47 -0.03 14.79
N ALA A 18 8.35 0.96 14.89
CA ALA A 18 9.74 0.80 15.31
C ALA A 18 10.00 1.20 16.77
N GLY A 19 8.95 1.43 17.57
CA GLY A 19 9.03 1.82 18.98
C GLY A 19 8.94 3.33 19.17
N LEU A 20 9.38 3.80 20.33
CA LEU A 20 9.38 5.23 20.70
C LEU A 20 10.78 5.84 20.52
N ASP A 21 10.84 7.13 20.18
CA ASP A 21 12.07 7.90 20.20
C ASP A 21 12.42 8.43 21.61
N GLU A 22 13.53 9.17 21.72
CA GLU A 22 13.99 9.79 22.98
C GLU A 22 13.00 10.83 23.55
N GLU A 23 12.08 11.34 22.73
CA GLU A 23 11.03 12.29 23.11
C GLU A 23 9.67 11.59 23.35
N ASN A 24 9.64 10.25 23.45
CA ASN A 24 8.43 9.43 23.60
C ASN A 24 7.44 9.55 22.41
N LYS A 25 7.93 9.79 21.19
CA LYS A 25 7.11 9.80 19.97
C LYS A 25 7.22 8.46 19.24
N ASP A 26 6.09 7.96 18.75
CA ASP A 26 6.06 6.72 17.95
C ASP A 26 6.83 6.87 16.63
N ILE A 27 7.82 6.00 16.43
CA ILE A 27 8.60 5.91 15.22
C ILE A 27 7.89 4.95 14.25
N MET A 28 7.26 5.55 13.23
CA MET A 28 6.60 4.79 12.17
C MET A 28 7.51 4.70 10.95
N LYS A 29 7.89 3.48 10.57
CA LYS A 29 8.62 3.21 9.32
C LYS A 29 7.67 2.67 8.28
N ASN A 30 7.92 2.96 7.02
CA ASN A 30 7.09 2.44 5.94
C ASN A 30 7.94 1.88 4.80
N LYS A 31 7.41 0.84 4.16
CA LYS A 31 7.97 0.24 2.95
C LYS A 31 6.90 0.26 1.88
N THR A 32 7.21 0.89 0.76
CA THR A 32 6.26 1.03 -0.35
C THR A 32 6.74 0.23 -1.55
N PHE A 33 5.87 -0.59 -2.10
CA PHE A 33 6.04 -1.32 -3.34
C PHE A 33 5.24 -0.61 -4.44
N ALA A 34 5.95 -0.12 -5.45
CA ALA A 34 5.34 0.47 -6.63
C ALA A 34 4.97 -0.62 -7.65
N ASN A 35 4.23 -0.24 -8.70
CA ASN A 35 3.91 -1.10 -9.84
C ASN A 35 3.16 -2.38 -9.48
N VAL A 36 2.25 -2.29 -8.52
CA VAL A 36 1.32 -3.37 -8.20
C VAL A 36 0.23 -3.37 -9.27
N LYS A 37 0.12 -4.48 -9.99
CA LYS A 37 -0.89 -4.61 -11.04
C LYS A 37 -2.30 -4.40 -10.45
N PRO A 38 -3.15 -3.56 -11.08
CA PRO A 38 -4.48 -3.26 -10.57
C PRO A 38 -5.39 -4.49 -10.46
N ALA A 39 -5.17 -5.48 -11.34
CA ALA A 39 -5.92 -6.73 -11.38
C ALA A 39 -5.69 -7.65 -10.15
N VAL A 40 -4.73 -7.34 -9.27
CA VAL A 40 -4.50 -8.15 -8.06
C VAL A 40 -5.62 -7.90 -7.04
N THR A 41 -6.15 -8.97 -6.46
CA THR A 41 -7.19 -8.91 -5.43
C THR A 41 -6.64 -8.38 -4.10
N ASN A 42 -7.52 -7.78 -3.29
CA ASN A 42 -7.15 -7.27 -1.98
C ASN A 42 -6.68 -8.39 -1.03
N ASP A 43 -7.30 -9.56 -1.09
CA ASP A 43 -6.93 -10.72 -0.27
C ASP A 43 -5.50 -11.20 -0.58
N ASN A 44 -5.15 -11.28 -1.86
CA ASN A 44 -3.80 -11.67 -2.26
C ASN A 44 -2.76 -10.65 -1.81
N LEU A 45 -3.06 -9.35 -1.91
CA LEU A 45 -2.17 -8.30 -1.42
C LEU A 45 -2.02 -8.31 0.10
N TYR A 46 -3.11 -8.56 0.82
CA TYR A 46 -3.09 -8.67 2.27
C TYR A 46 -2.23 -9.86 2.72
N ASN A 47 -2.47 -11.05 2.17
CA ASN A 47 -1.70 -12.26 2.49
C ASN A 47 -0.21 -12.11 2.16
N LEU A 48 0.10 -11.48 1.02
CA LEU A 48 1.48 -11.14 0.67
C LEU A 48 2.08 -10.18 1.70
N ALA A 49 1.37 -9.10 2.05
CA ALA A 49 1.86 -8.11 3.00
C ALA A 49 2.12 -8.71 4.40
N VAL A 50 1.25 -9.60 4.87
CA VAL A 50 1.45 -10.36 6.13
C VAL A 50 2.68 -11.24 6.04
N SER A 51 2.80 -12.07 4.99
CA SER A 51 3.97 -12.94 4.79
C SER A 51 5.28 -12.14 4.69
N MET A 52 5.25 -10.99 4.02
CA MET A 52 6.40 -10.09 3.93
C MET A 52 6.74 -9.44 5.25
N SER A 53 5.75 -9.22 6.14
CA SER A 53 5.96 -8.63 7.45
C SER A 53 6.71 -9.54 8.40
N ASP A 54 6.51 -10.86 8.30
CA ASP A 54 7.24 -11.86 9.10
C ASP A 54 8.75 -11.84 8.81
N LEU A 55 9.14 -11.34 7.63
CA LEU A 55 10.54 -11.16 7.22
C LEU A 55 11.13 -9.80 7.60
N GLN A 56 10.34 -8.90 8.20
CA GLN A 56 10.81 -7.58 8.62
C GLN A 56 11.19 -7.57 10.11
N SER A 57 12.07 -6.64 10.49
CA SER A 57 12.51 -6.50 11.88
C SER A 57 11.52 -5.80 12.80
N TYR A 58 10.51 -5.12 12.24
CA TYR A 58 9.56 -4.29 12.96
C TYR A 58 8.14 -4.82 12.82
N THR A 59 7.33 -4.63 13.85
CA THR A 59 5.94 -5.11 13.87
C THR A 59 5.09 -4.37 12.85
N LEU A 60 4.35 -5.10 12.02
CA LEU A 60 3.40 -4.53 11.09
C LEU A 60 2.25 -3.84 11.85
N SER A 61 2.06 -2.56 11.57
CA SER A 61 0.99 -1.75 12.17
C SER A 61 -0.16 -1.54 11.19
N LYS A 62 0.13 -1.32 9.90
CA LYS A 62 -0.90 -1.02 8.89
C LYS A 62 -0.49 -1.48 7.50
N ILE A 63 -1.47 -1.92 6.73
CA ILE A 63 -1.34 -2.16 5.29
C ILE A 63 -2.22 -1.16 4.55
N VAL A 64 -1.70 -0.53 3.51
CA VAL A 64 -2.41 0.48 2.70
C VAL A 64 -2.19 0.19 1.22
N ARG A 65 -3.29 0.10 0.47
CA ARG A 65 -3.27 0.10 -1.00
C ARG A 65 -3.63 1.49 -1.49
N TYR A 66 -2.84 2.02 -2.40
CA TYR A 66 -3.13 3.25 -3.13
C TYR A 66 -3.48 2.89 -4.56
N GLU A 67 -4.64 3.36 -5.00
CA GLU A 67 -5.10 3.22 -6.38
C GLU A 67 -5.22 4.58 -7.01
N GLU A 68 -4.88 4.67 -8.28
CA GLU A 68 -4.94 5.89 -9.06
C GLU A 68 -5.78 5.61 -10.30
N TYR A 69 -6.73 6.50 -10.59
CA TYR A 69 -7.65 6.39 -11.72
C TYR A 69 -7.56 7.66 -12.56
N GLN A 70 -7.26 7.49 -13.83
CA GLN A 70 -7.33 8.57 -14.81
C GLN A 70 -8.73 8.62 -15.42
N LEU A 71 -9.42 9.74 -15.26
CA LEU A 71 -10.75 9.96 -15.82
C LEU A 71 -10.63 10.63 -17.18
N SER A 72 -11.35 10.14 -18.18
CA SER A 72 -11.36 10.71 -19.54
C SER A 72 -12.75 10.59 -20.16
N ASN A 73 -13.13 11.57 -20.98
CA ASN A 73 -14.36 11.50 -21.76
C ASN A 73 -14.09 10.77 -23.08
N GLU A 74 -15.02 9.92 -23.52
CA GLU A 74 -15.05 9.51 -24.93
C GLU A 74 -15.32 10.74 -25.80
N ILE A 75 -14.51 10.91 -26.86
CA ILE A 75 -14.68 11.96 -27.89
C ILE A 75 -15.84 11.57 -28.81
#